data_AF-A0A4U5MDB0-F1
#
_entry.id   AF-A0A4U5MDB0-F1
#
_cell.length_a   1.000
_cell.length_b   1.000
_cell.length_c   1.000
_cell.angle_alpha   90.00
_cell.angle_beta   90.00
_cell.angle_gamma   90.00
#
_symmetry.space_group_name_H-M   'P 1'
#
loop_
_entity.id
_entity.type
_entity.pdbx_description
1 polymer ?
#
loop_
_entity_poly.entity_id
_entity_poly.type
_entity_poly.pdbx_seq_one_letter_code
_entity_poly.pdbx_strand_id
1 'polypeptide(L)'
;MFGSRLSLVIAAALMAGSYGLTVPKSGEDKDLYDLLPKEFQEFYKKLNESDLEMLESLADELSGKNGDDMYKIIKPKSEQLAKAVKNFYNNFAKKIKKLSNEAKEFMNEIFFSFTGIKENDDEAADNDFAKMSSSLSKDAKAELEKQFPSLKALFNGNGTLLST
;
A
#
# COMPACT_ATOMS: atom_id res chain seq x y z
N MET A 1 -7.21 -5.49 22.09
CA MET A 1 -8.05 -5.75 20.90
C MET A 1 -7.48 -4.89 19.78
N PHE A 2 -6.76 -5.49 18.83
CA PHE A 2 -6.17 -4.75 17.71
C PHE A 2 -7.21 -4.65 16.58
N GLY A 3 -8.07 -3.62 16.69
CA GLY A 3 -9.04 -3.23 15.67
C GLY A 3 -8.35 -2.44 14.54
N SER A 4 -8.94 -2.47 13.35
CA SER A 4 -8.48 -1.80 12.13
C SER A 4 -7.16 -2.31 11.54
N ARG A 5 -7.20 -3.51 10.96
CA ARG A 5 -6.21 -3.93 9.94
C ARG A 5 -6.66 -3.35 8.60
N LEU A 6 -6.19 -2.18 8.19
CA LEU A 6 -6.48 -1.67 6.84
C LEU A 6 -5.97 -2.67 5.80
N SER A 7 -6.75 -2.93 4.74
CA SER A 7 -6.35 -3.92 3.75
C SER A 7 -5.46 -3.29 2.67
N LEU A 8 -4.34 -3.96 2.36
CA LEU A 8 -3.30 -3.52 1.43
C LEU A 8 -3.82 -3.13 0.03
N VAL A 9 -4.99 -3.65 -0.36
CA VAL A 9 -5.65 -3.29 -1.63
C VAL A 9 -6.28 -1.90 -1.58
N ILE A 10 -6.77 -1.48 -0.42
CA ILE A 10 -7.39 -0.17 -0.23
C ILE A 10 -6.35 0.92 -0.21
N ALA A 11 -5.17 0.64 0.35
CA ALA A 11 -4.00 1.50 0.19
C ALA A 11 -3.71 1.80 -1.29
N ALA A 12 -3.75 0.75 -2.13
CA ALA A 12 -3.56 0.91 -3.56
C ALA A 12 -4.70 1.69 -4.25
N ALA A 13 -5.94 1.57 -3.75
CA ALA A 13 -7.13 2.19 -4.35
C ALA A 13 -7.30 3.66 -3.96
N LEU A 14 -7.09 4.02 -2.68
CA LEU A 14 -7.31 5.37 -2.16
C LEU A 14 -6.33 6.40 -2.72
N MET A 15 -5.09 6.00 -3.05
CA MET A 15 -4.13 6.89 -3.72
C MET A 15 -4.58 7.30 -5.14
N ALA A 16 -5.62 6.68 -5.70
CA ALA A 16 -6.20 7.08 -6.99
C ALA A 16 -7.24 8.21 -6.87
N GLY A 17 -7.84 8.38 -5.70
CA GLY A 17 -8.99 9.28 -5.49
C GLY A 17 -8.61 10.74 -5.28
N SER A 18 -7.36 11.04 -4.91
CA SER A 18 -6.94 12.43 -4.66
C SER A 18 -6.60 13.22 -5.93
N TYR A 19 -6.09 12.58 -6.99
CA TYR A 19 -5.61 13.30 -8.19
C TYR A 19 -5.80 12.50 -9.47
N GLY A 20 -7.05 12.45 -9.98
CA GLY A 20 -7.36 12.13 -11.37
C GLY A 20 -6.81 10.81 -11.92
N LEU A 21 -7.31 9.67 -11.39
CA LEU A 21 -7.53 8.33 -11.99
C LEU A 21 -6.54 7.77 -13.03
N THR A 22 -5.35 8.35 -13.16
CA THR A 22 -4.32 7.99 -14.14
C THR A 22 -2.98 7.89 -13.44
N VAL A 23 -2.14 6.94 -13.87
CA VAL A 23 -0.79 6.77 -13.31
C VAL A 23 -0.07 8.12 -13.36
N PRO A 24 0.38 8.66 -12.21
CA PRO A 24 0.95 9.99 -12.15
C PRO A 24 2.22 10.07 -13.02
N LYS A 25 2.30 11.13 -13.82
CA LYS A 25 3.38 11.31 -14.82
C LYS A 25 4.50 12.23 -14.35
N SER A 26 4.28 13.02 -13.30
CA SER A 26 5.23 14.00 -12.76
C SER A 26 4.79 14.49 -11.39
N GLY A 27 5.72 15.08 -10.63
CA GLY A 27 5.44 15.70 -9.32
C GLY A 27 5.45 14.69 -8.17
N GLU A 28 5.01 15.14 -7.00
CA GLU A 28 5.06 14.38 -5.74
C GLU A 28 4.26 13.07 -5.83
N ASP A 29 3.14 13.06 -6.56
CA ASP A 29 2.35 11.85 -6.80
C ASP A 29 3.13 10.79 -7.57
N LYS A 30 3.99 11.21 -8.51
CA LYS A 30 4.85 10.29 -9.25
C LYS A 30 5.93 9.71 -8.35
N ASP A 31 6.50 10.53 -7.48
CA ASP A 31 7.52 10.08 -6.53
C ASP A 31 6.91 9.06 -5.55
N LEU A 32 5.71 9.33 -5.02
CA LEU A 32 4.94 8.38 -4.20
C LEU A 32 4.64 7.08 -4.96
N TYR A 33 4.19 7.18 -6.21
CA TYR A 33 3.92 6.00 -7.05
C TYR A 33 5.18 5.16 -7.31
N ASP A 34 6.33 5.80 -7.57
CA ASP A 34 7.60 5.13 -7.86
C ASP A 34 8.17 4.40 -6.61
N LEU A 35 7.78 4.84 -5.41
CA LEU A 35 8.11 4.18 -4.14
C LEU A 35 7.29 2.92 -3.85
N LEU A 36 6.12 2.77 -4.49
CA LEU A 36 5.29 1.59 -4.31
C LEU A 36 6.02 0.32 -4.76
N PRO A 37 5.78 -0.83 -4.11
CA PRO A 37 6.22 -2.11 -4.65
C PRO A 37 5.75 -2.30 -6.08
N LYS A 38 6.60 -2.90 -6.93
CA LYS A 38 6.29 -3.11 -8.35
C LYS A 38 4.95 -3.82 -8.56
N GLU A 39 4.56 -4.71 -7.64
CA GLU A 39 3.27 -5.38 -7.68
C GLU A 39 2.08 -4.41 -7.62
N PHE A 40 2.19 -3.34 -6.83
CA PHE A 40 1.18 -2.29 -6.75
C PHE A 40 1.16 -1.47 -8.04
N GLN A 41 2.33 -1.09 -8.55
CA GLN A 41 2.44 -0.37 -9.82
C GLN A 41 1.83 -1.17 -10.98
N GLU A 42 2.13 -2.48 -11.06
CA GLU A 42 1.61 -3.39 -12.06
C GLU A 42 0.11 -3.67 -11.89
N PHE A 43 -0.38 -3.72 -10.65
CA PHE A 43 -1.81 -3.84 -10.39
C PHE A 43 -2.54 -2.59 -10.87
N TYR A 44 -2.06 -1.41 -10.50
CA TYR A 44 -2.64 -0.12 -10.89
C TYR A 44 -2.68 0.06 -12.42
N LYS A 45 -1.60 -0.31 -13.12
CA LYS A 45 -1.54 -0.25 -14.61
C LYS A 45 -2.59 -1.13 -15.32
N LYS A 46 -3.18 -2.11 -14.62
CA LYS A 46 -4.20 -3.00 -15.17
C LYS A 46 -5.62 -2.52 -14.88
N LEU A 47 -5.78 -1.53 -13.99
CA LEU A 47 -7.07 -0.95 -13.67
C LEU A 47 -7.37 0.16 -14.66
N ASN A 48 -8.63 0.23 -15.10
CA ASN A 48 -9.14 1.41 -15.80
C ASN A 48 -9.78 2.38 -14.79
N GLU A 49 -10.19 3.54 -15.29
CA GLU A 49 -10.84 4.60 -14.51
C GLU A 49 -12.06 4.09 -13.71
N SER A 50 -12.93 3.30 -14.37
CA SER A 50 -14.13 2.74 -13.73
C SER A 50 -13.80 1.71 -12.65
N ASP A 51 -12.74 0.92 -12.83
CA ASP A 51 -12.26 0.01 -11.80
C ASP A 51 -11.76 0.78 -10.57
N LEU A 52 -11.04 1.87 -10.77
CA LEU A 52 -10.53 2.73 -9.69
C LEU A 52 -11.66 3.40 -8.92
N GLU A 53 -12.61 4.04 -9.62
CA GLU A 53 -13.81 4.62 -9.00
C GLU A 53 -14.61 3.57 -8.21
N MET A 54 -14.70 2.34 -8.72
CA MET A 54 -15.39 1.26 -8.03
C MET A 54 -14.66 0.87 -6.73
N LEU A 55 -13.33 0.72 -6.77
CA LEU A 55 -12.55 0.41 -5.57
C LEU A 55 -12.61 1.53 -4.54
N GLU A 56 -12.60 2.80 -4.98
CA GLU A 56 -12.76 3.97 -4.12
C GLU A 56 -14.14 3.97 -3.45
N SER A 57 -15.22 3.77 -4.21
CA SER A 57 -16.59 3.70 -3.65
C SER A 57 -16.80 2.54 -2.66
N LEU A 58 -15.95 1.51 -2.72
CA LEU A 58 -15.98 0.33 -1.85
C LEU A 58 -14.91 0.37 -0.76
N ALA A 59 -14.11 1.43 -0.65
CA ALA A 59 -12.94 1.46 0.22
C ALA A 59 -13.27 1.11 1.68
N ASP A 60 -14.35 1.66 2.23
CA ASP A 60 -14.79 1.36 3.59
C ASP A 60 -15.22 -0.09 3.77
N GLU A 61 -15.97 -0.64 2.82
CA GLU A 61 -16.46 -2.02 2.86
C GLU A 61 -15.33 -3.06 2.74
N LEU A 62 -14.30 -2.72 1.96
CA LEU A 62 -13.12 -3.55 1.74
C LEU A 62 -12.16 -3.51 2.94
N SER A 63 -12.34 -2.59 3.89
CA SER A 63 -11.40 -2.35 4.97
C SER A 63 -11.33 -3.55 5.91
N GLY A 64 -10.10 -4.00 6.20
CA GLY A 64 -9.83 -5.22 6.95
C GLY A 64 -10.33 -6.52 6.35
N LYS A 65 -10.76 -6.51 5.09
CA LYS A 65 -11.14 -7.74 4.39
C LYS A 65 -9.91 -8.42 3.80
N ASN A 66 -9.92 -9.74 3.89
CA ASN A 66 -9.00 -10.60 3.15
C ASN A 66 -9.46 -10.70 1.68
N GLY A 67 -8.62 -11.26 0.81
CA GLY A 67 -8.91 -11.39 -0.62
C GLY A 67 -10.19 -12.19 -0.94
N ASP A 68 -10.61 -13.14 -0.11
CA ASP A 68 -11.85 -13.89 -0.32
C ASP A 68 -13.10 -13.05 -0.01
N ASP A 69 -13.04 -12.24 1.05
CA ASP A 69 -14.14 -11.36 1.42
C ASP A 69 -14.23 -10.15 0.48
N MET A 70 -13.09 -9.57 0.08
CA MET A 70 -13.03 -8.57 -0.98
C MET A 70 -13.62 -9.07 -2.29
N TYR A 71 -13.33 -10.31 -2.67
CA TYR A 71 -13.91 -10.93 -3.85
C TYR A 71 -15.43 -10.96 -3.79
N LYS A 72 -16.01 -11.32 -2.65
CA LYS A 72 -17.48 -11.38 -2.48
C LYS A 72 -18.13 -10.00 -2.57
N ILE A 73 -17.44 -8.96 -2.07
CA ILE A 73 -17.94 -7.56 -2.09
C ILE A 73 -17.90 -6.99 -3.52
N ILE A 74 -16.82 -7.24 -4.26
CA ILE A 74 -16.60 -6.65 -5.59
C ILE A 74 -17.34 -7.43 -6.69
N LYS A 75 -17.43 -8.76 -6.58
CA LYS A 75 -17.97 -9.63 -7.63
C LYS A 75 -19.35 -9.20 -8.16
N PRO A 76 -20.32 -8.76 -7.33
CA PRO A 76 -21.63 -8.30 -7.81
C PRO A 76 -21.56 -7.10 -8.77
N LYS A 77 -20.50 -6.27 -8.66
CA LYS A 77 -20.29 -5.11 -9.52
C LYS A 77 -19.34 -5.41 -10.69
N SER A 78 -18.27 -6.17 -10.44
CA SER A 78 -17.32 -6.58 -11.47
C SER A 78 -16.59 -7.87 -11.08
N GLU A 79 -16.91 -8.98 -11.74
CA GLU A 79 -16.21 -10.26 -11.49
C GLU A 79 -14.74 -10.20 -11.91
N GLN A 80 -14.42 -9.47 -12.98
CA GLN A 80 -13.05 -9.27 -13.44
C GLN A 80 -12.21 -8.54 -12.39
N LEU A 81 -12.72 -7.42 -11.87
CA LEU A 81 -12.06 -6.64 -10.82
C LEU A 81 -11.92 -7.45 -9.53
N ALA A 82 -12.97 -8.19 -9.15
CA ALA A 82 -12.93 -9.05 -7.97
C ALA A 82 -11.81 -10.10 -8.06
N LYS A 83 -11.65 -10.75 -9.22
CA LYS A 83 -10.56 -11.71 -9.46
C LYS A 83 -9.20 -11.03 -9.41
N ALA A 84 -9.07 -9.85 -10.02
CA ALA A 84 -7.83 -9.08 -10.03
C ALA A 84 -7.39 -8.70 -8.60
N VAL A 85 -8.30 -8.11 -7.82
CA VAL A 85 -8.09 -7.74 -6.41
C VAL A 85 -7.72 -8.95 -5.56
N LYS A 86 -8.48 -10.04 -5.65
CA LYS A 86 -8.21 -11.26 -4.88
C LYS A 86 -6.84 -11.84 -5.20
N ASN A 87 -6.48 -11.91 -6.48
CA ASN A 87 -5.18 -12.42 -6.90
C ASN A 87 -4.03 -11.53 -6.42
N PHE A 88 -4.18 -10.22 -6.56
CA PHE A 88 -3.22 -9.25 -6.06
C PHE A 88 -3.01 -9.40 -4.54
N TYR A 89 -4.10 -9.34 -3.76
CA TYR A 89 -4.04 -9.51 -2.30
C TYR A 89 -3.37 -10.82 -1.91
N ASN A 90 -3.79 -11.94 -2.50
CA ASN A 90 -3.27 -13.26 -2.11
C ASN A 90 -1.79 -13.40 -2.43
N ASN A 91 -1.34 -12.89 -3.57
CA ASN A 91 0.07 -12.94 -3.96
C ASN A 91 0.92 -12.02 -3.06
N PHE A 92 0.44 -10.81 -2.81
CA PHE A 92 1.14 -9.86 -1.96
C PHE A 92 1.19 -10.32 -0.50
N ALA A 93 0.06 -10.77 0.06
CA ALA A 93 -0.01 -11.32 1.41
C ALA A 93 0.88 -12.56 1.59
N LYS A 94 1.01 -13.43 0.58
CA LYS A 94 1.97 -14.55 0.61
C LYS A 94 3.41 -14.06 0.71
N LYS A 95 3.75 -12.95 0.05
CA LYS A 95 5.09 -12.36 0.08
C LYS A 95 5.39 -11.75 1.45
N ILE A 96 4.45 -10.96 1.99
CA ILE A 96 4.53 -10.42 3.35
C ILE A 96 4.65 -11.54 4.39
N LYS A 97 3.85 -12.63 4.29
CA LYS A 97 3.91 -13.76 5.23
C LYS A 97 5.29 -14.43 5.34
N LYS A 98 6.11 -14.35 4.29
CA LYS A 98 7.46 -14.95 4.25
C LYS A 98 8.53 -14.08 4.91
N LEU A 99 8.25 -12.81 5.15
CA LEU A 99 9.20 -11.89 5.77
C LEU A 99 9.47 -12.26 7.25
N SER A 100 10.62 -11.84 7.77
CA SER A 100 10.86 -11.79 9.21
C SER A 100 9.82 -10.91 9.93
N ASN A 101 9.64 -11.11 11.25
CA ASN A 101 8.64 -10.32 12.00
C ASN A 101 8.92 -8.82 11.93
N GLU A 102 10.19 -8.43 12.06
CA GLU A 102 10.64 -7.04 11.95
C GLU A 102 10.31 -6.44 10.57
N ALA A 103 10.61 -7.16 9.48
CA ALA A 103 10.28 -6.72 8.13
C ALA A 103 8.75 -6.66 7.90
N LYS A 104 7.96 -7.56 8.49
CA LYS A 104 6.48 -7.52 8.41
C LYS A 104 5.89 -6.31 9.09
N GLU A 105 6.34 -6.01 10.30
CA GLU A 105 5.87 -4.86 11.08
C GLU A 105 6.13 -3.58 10.30
N PHE A 106 7.35 -3.41 9.80
CA PHE A 106 7.68 -2.27 8.96
C PHE A 106 6.79 -2.17 7.72
N MET A 107 6.57 -3.26 6.97
CA MET A 107 5.68 -3.21 5.81
C MET A 107 4.27 -2.77 6.20
N ASN A 108 3.72 -3.24 7.31
CA ASN A 108 2.39 -2.82 7.75
C ASN A 108 2.36 -1.31 8.04
N GLU A 109 3.34 -0.78 8.77
CA GLU A 109 3.42 0.65 9.11
C GLU A 109 3.58 1.56 7.89
N ILE A 110 4.41 1.15 6.92
CA ILE A 110 4.55 1.83 5.63
C ILE A 110 3.18 1.97 4.95
N PHE A 111 2.41 0.89 4.89
CA PHE A 111 1.13 0.91 4.20
C PHE A 111 0.08 1.72 4.94
N PHE A 112 0.06 1.70 6.27
CA PHE A 112 -0.79 2.63 7.04
C PHE A 112 -0.43 4.09 6.71
N SER A 113 0.87 4.42 6.68
CA SER A 113 1.34 5.77 6.39
C SER A 113 0.96 6.25 4.98
N PHE A 114 1.08 5.39 3.95
CA PHE A 114 0.71 5.76 2.57
C PHE A 114 -0.79 5.96 2.34
N THR A 115 -1.65 5.41 3.21
CA THR A 115 -3.10 5.54 3.03
C THR A 115 -3.68 6.85 3.57
N GLY A 116 -2.91 7.61 4.34
CA GLY A 116 -3.43 8.81 5.03
C GLY A 116 -4.52 8.54 6.07
N ILE A 117 -4.98 7.29 6.24
CA ILE A 117 -5.98 6.91 7.24
C ILE A 117 -5.25 6.54 8.53
N LYS A 118 -4.82 7.55 9.28
CA LYS A 118 -4.66 7.41 10.73
C LYS A 118 -6.01 7.74 11.37
N GLU A 119 -6.50 6.86 12.24
CA GLU A 119 -7.69 7.13 13.08
C GLU A 119 -7.46 8.33 14.04
N ASN A 120 -6.25 8.90 14.10
CA ASN A 120 -5.94 10.06 14.92
C ASN A 120 -5.19 11.13 14.09
N ASP A 121 -5.81 12.31 14.04
CA ASP A 121 -5.43 13.55 13.37
C ASP A 121 -4.26 14.26 14.10
N ASP A 122 -3.27 13.51 14.58
CA ASP A 122 -2.12 14.07 15.27
C ASP A 122 -0.99 14.36 14.26
N GLU A 123 -0.57 15.63 14.18
CA GLU A 123 0.55 16.20 13.40
C GLU A 123 1.92 15.48 13.59
N ALA A 124 1.99 14.41 14.38
CA ALA A 124 3.19 13.63 14.64
C ALA A 124 3.53 12.60 13.54
N ALA A 125 2.70 12.47 12.49
CA ALA A 125 2.82 11.39 11.51
C ALA A 125 4.00 11.50 10.54
N ASP A 126 4.44 12.72 10.23
CA ASP A 126 5.49 12.94 9.22
C ASP A 126 6.89 12.56 9.73
N ASN A 127 7.06 12.45 11.06
CA ASN A 127 8.35 12.22 11.71
C ASN A 127 8.65 10.74 12.03
N ASP A 128 7.77 9.82 11.63
CA ASP A 128 7.79 8.45 12.13
C ASP A 128 8.46 7.48 11.13
N PHE A 129 8.36 7.76 9.83
CA PHE A 129 8.91 6.89 8.79
C PHE A 129 10.45 6.81 8.81
N ALA A 130 11.12 7.96 8.94
CA ALA A 130 12.57 8.04 9.06
C ALA A 130 13.08 7.26 10.29
N LYS A 131 12.34 7.32 11.40
CA LYS A 131 12.65 6.60 12.64
C LYS A 131 12.45 5.10 12.48
N MET A 132 11.34 4.67 11.88
CA MET A 132 11.07 3.26 11.60
C MET A 132 12.13 2.66 10.67
N SER A 133 12.43 3.35 9.55
CA SER A 133 13.46 2.95 8.60
C SER A 133 14.84 2.89 9.26
N SER A 134 15.18 3.84 10.14
CA SER A 134 16.45 3.84 10.87
C SER A 134 16.55 2.74 11.92
N SER A 135 15.42 2.35 12.51
CA SER A 135 15.35 1.33 13.58
C SER A 135 15.42 -0.11 13.06
N LEU A 136 15.20 -0.32 11.77
CA LEU A 136 15.36 -1.63 11.13
C LEU A 136 16.80 -2.14 11.20
N SER A 137 16.95 -3.41 11.56
CA SER A 137 18.19 -4.15 11.48
C SER A 137 18.72 -4.21 10.04
N LYS A 138 20.04 -4.39 9.90
CA LYS A 138 20.67 -4.55 8.58
C LYS A 138 20.10 -5.76 7.81
N ASP A 139 19.76 -6.82 8.54
CA ASP A 139 19.20 -8.04 7.97
C ASP A 139 17.76 -7.81 7.49
N ALA A 140 16.94 -7.11 8.27
CA ALA A 140 15.58 -6.74 7.85
C ALA A 140 15.60 -5.79 6.64
N LYS A 141 16.50 -4.80 6.60
CA LYS A 141 16.69 -3.93 5.42
C LYS A 141 17.10 -4.74 4.18
N ALA A 142 18.08 -5.62 4.31
CA ALA A 142 18.53 -6.47 3.21
C ALA A 142 17.43 -7.42 2.72
N GLU A 143 16.63 -7.98 3.63
CA GLU A 143 15.46 -8.79 3.29
C GLU A 143 14.42 -7.96 2.52
N LEU A 144 14.08 -6.77 3.02
CA LEU A 144 13.11 -5.86 2.41
C LEU A 144 13.58 -5.38 1.03
N GLU A 145 14.85 -5.02 0.85
CA GLU A 145 15.40 -4.67 -0.47
C GLU A 145 15.36 -5.85 -1.44
N LYS A 146 15.65 -7.06 -0.96
CA LYS A 146 15.62 -8.26 -1.78
C LYS A 146 14.20 -8.61 -2.24
N GLN A 147 13.23 -8.50 -1.32
CA GLN A 147 11.84 -8.82 -1.62
C GLN A 147 11.17 -7.66 -2.38
N PHE A 148 11.41 -6.42 -2.02
CA PHE A 148 10.78 -5.22 -2.58
C PHE A 148 11.85 -4.19 -2.96
N PRO A 149 12.49 -4.36 -4.14
CA PRO A 149 13.60 -3.49 -4.54
C PRO A 149 13.26 -2.00 -4.64
N SER A 150 12.00 -1.63 -4.85
CA SER A 150 11.56 -0.21 -4.85
C SER A 150 11.73 0.45 -3.48
N LEU A 151 11.65 -0.32 -2.38
CA LEU A 151 11.85 0.19 -1.03
C LEU A 151 13.30 0.58 -0.76
N LYS A 152 14.25 0.23 -1.63
CA LYS A 152 15.64 0.64 -1.51
C LYS A 152 15.80 2.17 -1.43
N ALA A 153 14.94 2.93 -2.11
CA ALA A 153 14.94 4.39 -2.02
C ALA A 153 14.65 4.88 -0.58
N LEU A 154 13.83 4.14 0.16
CA LEU A 154 13.39 4.46 1.52
C LEU A 154 14.48 4.23 2.58
N PHE A 155 15.51 3.44 2.26
CA PHE A 155 16.64 3.15 3.15
C PHE A 155 17.86 4.02 2.85
N ASN A 156 17.94 4.62 1.66
CA ASN A 156 19.10 5.37 1.19
C ASN A 156 18.91 6.89 1.21
N GLY A 157 17.68 7.39 1.39
CA GLY A 157 17.39 8.81 1.60
C GLY A 157 17.39 9.22 3.08
N ASN A 158 17.58 10.51 3.37
CA ASN A 158 17.49 11.13 4.71
C ASN A 158 16.08 11.08 5.34
N GLY A 159 15.29 10.03 5.11
CA GLY A 159 14.01 9.81 5.76
C GLY A 159 12.88 10.79 5.41
N THR A 160 13.11 11.79 4.56
CA THR A 160 12.06 12.68 4.08
C THR A 160 11.32 12.00 2.93
N LEU A 161 10.14 11.45 3.24
CA LEU A 161 9.23 10.94 2.22
C LEU A 161 8.55 12.08 1.45
N LEU A 162 8.42 13.26 2.04
CA LEU A 162 7.90 14.48 1.43
C LEU A 162 8.55 15.64 2.19
N SER A 163 9.41 16.41 1.55
CA SER A 163 9.91 17.66 2.15
C SER A 163 8.86 18.72 1.82
N THR A 164 8.06 19.12 2.81
CA THR A 164 7.30 20.37 2.74
C THR A 164 8.25 21.57 2.83
#